data_AF-A0AAN9GRD2-F1
#
_entry.id   AF-A0AAN9GRD2-F1
#
_cell.length_a   1.000
_cell.length_b   1.000
_cell.length_c   1.000
_cell.angle_alpha   90.00
_cell.angle_beta   90.00
_cell.angle_gamma   90.00
#
_symmetry.space_group_name_H-M   'P 1'
#
loop_
_entity.id
_entity.type
_entity.pdbx_description
1 polymer ?
#
loop_
_entity_poly.entity_id
_entity_poly.type
_entity_poly.pdbx_seq_one_letter_code
_entity_poly.pdbx_strand_id
1 'polypeptide(L)'
;MDASGGVRSCLKEEDLPQMDGTCDACEPDEPQPAVWVCTRCRFAFCSSHADQHSLSTGHPLQAYCAPEPQPECVCPPPDSAAQGASAPHELQSHTGAGKRETVTVERLKCKEHDQEGSLYCKQDQRVICVVCAVQGDHREHEIITLREAYMWQKSREGIDLLERTQEISDRIKNKWISPDMGVEELERFVNDQFDELHRLVRLEEWRVLHLVDLKEAFLTAQAAEKISEISVHTEKLQEEMDSITQQLSDLDQMEQDGVAPMSLAPLLATGPAPAPEALLEPRPLIPDLRLRAANQRRDAEDASGDEERGDAHIGHTP
;
A
#
# COMPACT_ATOMS: atom_id res chain seq x y z
N MET A 1 -34.45 17.95 34.18
CA MET A 1 -34.90 16.59 33.87
C MET A 1 -34.49 16.31 32.43
N ASP A 2 -33.21 16.02 32.33
CA ASP A 2 -32.46 15.20 31.37
C ASP A 2 -32.92 15.12 29.91
N ALA A 3 -32.25 15.91 29.07
CA ALA A 3 -32.11 15.66 27.64
C ALA A 3 -30.75 14.97 27.42
N SER A 4 -30.78 13.65 27.17
CA SER A 4 -29.59 12.87 26.85
C SER A 4 -29.14 13.18 25.42
N GLY A 5 -28.06 13.97 25.30
CA GLY A 5 -27.31 14.15 24.06
C GLY A 5 -26.48 12.91 23.75
N GLY A 6 -26.97 12.08 22.83
CA GLY A 6 -26.21 10.96 22.26
C GLY A 6 -25.24 11.47 21.19
N VAL A 7 -23.95 11.38 21.47
CA VAL A 7 -22.87 11.66 20.51
C VAL A 7 -22.96 10.62 19.39
N ARG A 8 -23.33 11.05 18.18
CA ARG A 8 -23.27 10.22 16.96
C ARG A 8 -21.80 9.96 16.65
N SER A 9 -21.29 8.76 16.96
CA SER A 9 -19.97 8.35 16.48
C SER A 9 -20.08 7.90 15.03
N CYS A 10 -19.75 8.79 14.10
CA CYS A 10 -19.50 8.42 12.71
C CYS A 10 -18.19 7.62 12.67
N LEU A 11 -18.25 6.37 12.22
CA LEU A 11 -17.06 5.57 11.92
C LEU A 11 -16.37 6.14 10.68
N LYS A 12 -15.03 6.14 10.68
CA LYS A 12 -14.19 6.66 9.60
C LYS A 12 -14.21 5.72 8.39
N GLU A 13 -14.17 6.32 7.20
CA GLU A 13 -14.47 5.77 5.86
C GLU A 13 -13.44 4.79 5.28
N GLU A 14 -12.56 4.19 6.09
CA GLU A 14 -11.34 3.54 5.58
C GLU A 14 -11.38 2.00 5.59
N ASP A 15 -12.53 1.36 5.87
CA ASP A 15 -12.63 -0.11 5.90
C ASP A 15 -14.01 -0.68 5.49
N LEU A 16 -14.80 0.06 4.71
CA LEU A 16 -16.07 -0.41 4.17
C LEU A 16 -15.96 -0.59 2.65
N PRO A 17 -16.46 -1.70 2.07
CA PRO A 17 -16.65 -1.80 0.63
C PRO A 17 -17.39 -0.57 0.11
N GLN A 18 -17.09 -0.10 -1.11
CA GLN A 18 -17.86 0.98 -1.74
C GLN A 18 -19.31 0.50 -1.94
N MET A 19 -20.13 0.68 -0.93
CA MET A 19 -21.57 0.46 -1.01
C MET A 19 -22.12 1.69 -1.74
N ASP A 20 -22.77 1.49 -2.88
CA ASP A 20 -23.32 2.53 -3.74
C ASP A 20 -24.52 3.29 -3.12
N GLY A 21 -24.83 2.99 -1.85
CA GLY A 21 -25.90 3.58 -1.09
C GLY A 21 -27.27 2.99 -1.39
N THR A 22 -27.33 1.87 -2.10
CA THR A 22 -28.58 1.17 -2.43
C THR A 22 -28.75 -0.13 -1.65
N CYS A 23 -29.99 -0.63 -1.58
CA CYS A 23 -30.35 -1.85 -0.88
C CYS A 23 -30.02 -3.10 -1.72
N ASP A 24 -29.15 -3.96 -1.22
CA ASP A 24 -28.67 -5.18 -1.91
C ASP A 24 -29.76 -6.26 -2.11
N ALA A 25 -30.86 -6.17 -1.37
CA ALA A 25 -31.97 -7.12 -1.43
C ALA A 25 -33.13 -6.66 -2.34
N CYS A 26 -33.07 -5.45 -2.89
CA CYS A 26 -34.10 -4.96 -3.82
C CYS A 26 -33.86 -5.48 -5.24
N GLU A 27 -34.88 -5.43 -6.08
CA GLU A 27 -34.71 -5.74 -7.49
C GLU A 27 -33.73 -4.76 -8.15
N PRO A 28 -32.86 -5.21 -9.08
CA PRO A 28 -31.80 -4.39 -9.66
C PRO A 28 -32.28 -3.15 -10.43
N ASP A 29 -33.51 -3.18 -10.93
CA ASP A 29 -34.08 -2.12 -11.76
C ASP A 29 -34.70 -0.97 -10.92
N GLU A 30 -35.06 -1.21 -9.66
CA GLU A 30 -35.63 -0.19 -8.76
C GLU A 30 -35.13 -0.32 -7.29
N PRO A 31 -33.80 -0.23 -7.05
CA PRO A 31 -33.27 -0.41 -5.72
C PRO A 31 -33.58 0.79 -4.82
N GLN A 32 -34.09 0.50 -3.62
CA GLN A 32 -34.35 1.52 -2.60
C GLN A 32 -33.04 1.97 -1.94
N PRO A 33 -32.96 3.21 -1.41
CA PRO A 33 -31.77 3.66 -0.70
C PRO A 33 -31.53 2.83 0.56
N ALA A 34 -30.26 2.53 0.82
CA ALA A 34 -29.82 1.88 2.03
C ALA A 34 -29.98 2.81 3.23
N VAL A 35 -30.60 2.31 4.30
CA VAL A 35 -30.72 3.04 5.59
C VAL A 35 -30.07 2.24 6.72
N TRP A 36 -29.81 0.96 6.51
CA TRP A 36 -29.20 0.06 7.48
C TRP A 36 -28.12 -0.77 6.83
N VAL A 37 -27.06 -1.06 7.57
CA VAL A 37 -26.02 -2.02 7.18
C VAL A 37 -25.88 -3.08 8.26
N CYS A 38 -25.83 -4.33 7.84
CA CYS A 38 -25.43 -5.43 8.70
C CYS A 38 -23.92 -5.55 8.68
N THR A 39 -23.25 -5.24 9.78
CA THR A 39 -21.78 -5.33 9.87
C THR A 39 -21.27 -6.78 9.88
N ARG A 40 -22.15 -7.76 10.11
CA ARG A 40 -21.83 -9.19 10.02
C ARG A 40 -21.90 -9.73 8.61
N CYS A 41 -22.94 -9.37 7.86
CA CYS A 41 -23.14 -9.84 6.48
C CYS A 41 -22.57 -8.90 5.43
N ARG A 42 -22.20 -7.67 5.82
CA ARG A 42 -21.73 -6.59 4.95
C ARG A 42 -22.70 -6.22 3.82
N PHE A 43 -24.00 -6.41 4.06
CA PHE A 43 -25.06 -5.97 3.15
C PHE A 43 -25.77 -4.73 3.69
N ALA A 44 -26.19 -3.89 2.75
CA ALA A 44 -27.00 -2.71 2.93
C ALA A 44 -28.46 -3.03 2.63
N PHE A 45 -29.34 -2.52 3.49
CA PHE A 45 -30.77 -2.76 3.43
C PHE A 45 -31.54 -1.46 3.53
N CYS A 46 -32.63 -1.36 2.76
CA CYS A 46 -33.72 -0.44 3.04
C CYS A 46 -34.47 -0.91 4.31
N SER A 47 -35.33 -0.06 4.88
CA SER A 47 -36.01 -0.36 6.15
C SER A 47 -36.79 -1.68 6.15
N SER A 48 -37.47 -2.03 5.04
CA SER A 48 -38.25 -3.28 4.96
C SER A 48 -37.38 -4.53 4.96
N HIS A 49 -36.30 -4.52 4.18
CA HIS A 49 -35.37 -5.66 4.11
C HIS A 49 -34.48 -5.75 5.36
N ALA A 50 -34.21 -4.62 6.01
CA ALA A 50 -33.54 -4.57 7.31
C ALA A 50 -34.35 -5.30 8.39
N ASP A 51 -35.65 -5.01 8.48
CA ASP A 51 -36.54 -5.66 9.45
C ASP A 51 -36.65 -7.16 9.18
N GLN A 52 -36.81 -7.57 7.91
CA GLN A 52 -36.88 -8.98 7.53
C GLN A 52 -35.57 -9.72 7.79
N HIS A 53 -34.42 -9.06 7.56
CA HIS A 53 -33.10 -9.59 7.87
C HIS A 53 -32.90 -9.77 9.38
N SER A 54 -33.27 -8.77 10.18
CA SER A 54 -33.18 -8.82 11.64
C SER A 54 -34.05 -9.94 12.21
N LEU A 55 -35.26 -10.12 11.69
CA LEU A 55 -36.18 -11.17 12.13
C LEU A 55 -35.73 -12.59 11.75
N SER A 56 -35.07 -12.76 10.60
CA SER A 56 -34.62 -14.07 10.12
C SER A 56 -33.27 -14.50 10.69
N THR A 57 -32.36 -13.55 10.93
CA THR A 57 -30.97 -13.84 11.31
C THR A 57 -30.59 -13.39 12.72
N GLY A 58 -31.34 -12.46 13.32
CA GLY A 58 -31.01 -11.84 14.61
C GLY A 58 -29.72 -11.01 14.58
N HIS A 59 -29.23 -10.63 13.40
CA HIS A 59 -28.01 -9.85 13.29
C HIS A 59 -28.21 -8.37 13.68
N PRO A 60 -27.24 -7.76 14.38
CA PRO A 60 -27.31 -6.35 14.73
C PRO A 60 -27.12 -5.48 13.47
N LEU A 61 -28.02 -4.53 13.30
CA LEU A 61 -28.01 -3.55 12.21
C LEU A 61 -27.54 -2.19 12.70
N GLN A 62 -26.76 -1.51 11.88
CA GLN A 62 -26.29 -0.15 12.12
C GLN A 62 -26.89 0.81 11.10
N ALA A 63 -27.26 2.01 11.52
CA ALA A 63 -27.77 3.02 10.61
C ALA A 63 -26.71 3.40 9.58
N TYR A 64 -27.08 3.33 8.30
CA TYR A 64 -26.27 3.75 7.17
C TYR A 64 -26.58 5.21 6.85
N CYS A 65 -25.54 6.03 6.82
CA CYS A 65 -25.65 7.43 6.41
C CYS A 65 -24.84 7.56 5.12
N ALA A 66 -25.52 7.61 3.97
CA ALA A 66 -24.85 7.90 2.71
C ALA A 66 -24.23 9.31 2.78
N PRO A 67 -22.97 9.50 2.36
CA PRO A 67 -22.43 10.84 2.17
C PRO A 67 -23.20 11.51 1.02
N GLU A 68 -23.85 12.64 1.28
CA GLU A 68 -24.54 13.40 0.24
C GLU A 68 -23.54 13.85 -0.84
N PRO A 69 -23.90 13.76 -2.14
CA PRO A 69 -23.08 14.34 -3.20
C PRO A 69 -23.08 15.86 -3.04
N GLN A 70 -21.93 16.42 -2.66
CA GLN A 70 -21.71 17.85 -2.54
C GLN A 70 -21.89 18.50 -3.92
N PRO A 71 -22.81 19.47 -4.10
CA PRO A 71 -22.80 20.31 -5.29
C PRO A 71 -21.55 21.21 -5.22
N GLU A 72 -20.62 20.93 -6.13
CA GLU A 72 -19.60 21.82 -6.68
C GLU A 72 -19.73 23.31 -6.27
N CYS A 73 -19.06 23.68 -5.17
CA CYS A 73 -18.90 25.07 -4.77
C CYS A 73 -17.82 25.73 -5.64
N VAL A 74 -18.27 26.36 -6.73
CA VAL A 74 -17.49 27.35 -7.46
C VAL A 74 -17.32 28.57 -6.57
N CYS A 75 -16.11 28.80 -6.06
CA CYS A 75 -15.77 30.05 -5.38
C CYS A 75 -15.59 31.17 -6.41
N PRO A 76 -16.35 32.29 -6.37
CA PRO A 76 -15.94 33.51 -7.06
C PRO A 76 -14.86 34.26 -6.24
N PRO A 77 -13.95 35.01 -6.89
CA PRO A 77 -12.88 35.72 -6.20
C PRO A 77 -13.43 36.94 -5.45
N PRO A 78 -12.85 37.34 -4.30
CA PRO A 78 -13.27 38.54 -3.60
C PRO A 78 -12.49 39.76 -4.09
N ASP A 79 -13.19 40.69 -4.75
CA ASP A 79 -12.73 42.06 -4.93
C ASP A 79 -13.32 43.00 -3.84
N SER A 80 -12.39 43.55 -3.06
CA SER A 80 -12.35 44.90 -2.48
C SER A 80 -13.33 45.38 -1.37
N ALA A 81 -12.65 45.87 -0.31
CA ALA A 81 -12.96 47.04 0.55
C ALA A 81 -14.03 46.87 1.67
N ALA A 82 -13.84 47.29 2.93
CA ALA A 82 -12.77 48.03 3.62
C ALA A 82 -12.97 48.02 5.16
N GLN A 83 -11.88 48.39 5.87
CA GLN A 83 -11.81 49.12 7.16
C GLN A 83 -11.94 48.38 8.51
N GLY A 84 -10.89 48.52 9.34
CA GLY A 84 -11.00 48.65 10.79
C GLY A 84 -9.88 48.03 11.65
N ALA A 85 -8.89 48.85 12.02
CA ALA A 85 -7.80 48.72 13.03
C ALA A 85 -7.97 47.68 14.18
N SER A 86 -6.95 47.04 14.78
CA SER A 86 -5.68 47.54 15.34
C SER A 86 -4.76 46.35 15.75
N ALA A 87 -3.43 46.54 15.76
CA ALA A 87 -2.35 45.58 16.11
C ALA A 87 -2.13 45.42 17.65
N PRO A 88 -1.08 44.75 18.22
CA PRO A 88 0.01 43.93 17.61
C PRO A 88 0.43 42.63 18.37
N HIS A 89 1.43 41.94 17.78
CA HIS A 89 2.53 41.17 18.41
C HIS A 89 2.30 39.72 18.86
N GLU A 90 2.95 38.76 18.17
CA GLU A 90 4.12 38.01 18.68
C GLU A 90 4.47 36.87 17.70
N LEU A 91 5.78 36.75 17.44
CA LEU A 91 6.46 35.68 16.73
C LEU A 91 6.15 34.30 17.33
N GLN A 92 5.85 33.29 16.50
CA GLN A 92 6.60 32.03 16.62
C GLN A 92 6.61 31.23 15.33
N SER A 93 7.82 30.81 15.02
CA SER A 93 8.35 30.20 13.82
C SER A 93 7.84 28.79 13.60
N HIS A 94 7.64 28.50 12.32
CA HIS A 94 7.59 27.16 11.76
C HIS A 94 8.80 26.34 12.21
N THR A 95 8.57 25.21 12.87
CA THR A 95 9.18 23.96 12.44
C THR A 95 8.06 22.95 12.34
N GLY A 96 7.50 22.84 11.13
CA GLY A 96 6.68 21.71 10.78
C GLY A 96 7.55 20.48 10.95
N ALA A 97 7.28 19.71 11.99
CA ALA A 97 7.66 18.31 12.04
C ALA A 97 6.96 17.68 10.85
N GLY A 98 7.64 17.69 9.70
CA GLY A 98 7.29 16.90 8.55
C GLY A 98 7.19 15.50 9.09
N LYS A 99 5.95 15.04 9.28
CA LYS A 99 5.61 13.66 9.47
C LYS A 99 6.02 13.02 8.15
N ARG A 100 7.32 12.71 8.03
CA ARG A 100 7.86 11.82 7.03
C ARG A 100 6.96 10.62 7.16
N GLU A 101 6.16 10.40 6.13
CA GLU A 101 5.18 9.35 6.08
C GLU A 101 5.95 8.04 6.27
N THR A 102 5.98 7.59 7.52
CA THR A 102 6.63 6.37 7.97
C THR A 102 5.86 5.27 7.28
N VAL A 103 6.38 4.78 6.16
CA VAL A 103 5.79 3.70 5.37
C VAL A 103 5.53 2.52 6.31
N THR A 104 4.31 2.46 6.84
CA THR A 104 3.60 1.42 7.61
C THR A 104 4.39 0.41 8.48
N VAL A 105 5.61 0.70 8.93
CA VAL A 105 6.43 -0.19 9.80
C VAL A 105 5.71 -0.53 11.10
N GLU A 106 4.85 0.38 11.60
CA GLU A 106 4.08 0.17 12.83
C GLU A 106 3.18 -1.07 12.80
N ARG A 107 2.61 -1.43 11.64
CA ARG A 107 1.76 -2.63 11.50
C ARG A 107 2.55 -3.92 11.68
N LEU A 108 3.86 -3.89 11.42
CA LEU A 108 4.76 -5.05 11.53
C LEU A 108 5.40 -5.16 12.91
N LYS A 109 5.17 -4.22 13.83
CA LYS A 109 5.76 -4.29 15.16
C LYS A 109 5.21 -5.48 15.95
N CYS A 110 6.12 -6.25 16.52
CA CYS A 110 5.78 -7.31 17.45
C CYS A 110 5.17 -6.70 18.71
N LYS A 111 3.95 -7.13 19.07
CA LYS A 111 3.22 -6.61 20.23
C LYS A 111 3.87 -6.97 21.57
N GLU A 112 4.69 -8.00 21.62
CA GLU A 112 5.32 -8.49 22.85
C GLU A 112 6.66 -7.78 23.13
N HIS A 113 7.43 -7.48 22.07
CA HIS A 113 8.80 -6.98 22.18
C HIS A 113 8.97 -5.56 21.65
N ASP A 114 7.94 -4.99 21.02
CA ASP A 114 7.96 -3.70 20.32
C ASP A 114 9.13 -3.56 19.31
N GLN A 115 9.54 -4.69 18.75
CA GLN A 115 10.57 -4.80 17.72
C GLN A 115 9.95 -5.04 16.35
N GLU A 116 10.65 -4.63 15.30
CA GLU A 116 10.23 -4.85 13.92
C GLU A 116 10.04 -6.33 13.61
N GLY A 117 8.89 -6.68 13.05
CA GLY A 117 8.58 -8.01 12.56
C GLY A 117 9.21 -8.24 11.19
N SER A 118 10.45 -8.74 11.19
CA SER A 118 11.23 -8.98 9.98
C SER A 118 11.33 -10.45 9.56
N LEU A 119 10.77 -11.36 10.37
CA LEU A 119 10.86 -12.80 10.19
C LEU A 119 9.47 -13.44 10.13
N TYR A 120 9.39 -14.67 9.61
CA TYR A 120 8.16 -15.44 9.52
C TYR A 120 8.35 -16.85 10.09
N CYS A 121 7.43 -17.26 10.95
CA CYS A 121 7.36 -18.62 11.48
C CYS A 121 6.43 -19.48 10.61
N LYS A 122 6.94 -20.59 10.05
CA LYS A 122 6.11 -21.48 9.21
C LYS A 122 5.05 -22.25 10.00
N GLN A 123 5.38 -22.68 11.22
CA GLN A 123 4.50 -23.50 12.05
C GLN A 123 3.28 -22.70 12.51
N ASP A 124 3.51 -21.49 13.00
CA ASP A 124 2.44 -20.60 13.48
C ASP A 124 1.85 -19.72 12.38
N GLN A 125 2.42 -19.82 11.18
CA GLN A 125 2.08 -19.04 9.99
C GLN A 125 1.96 -17.53 10.25
N ARG A 126 2.91 -16.95 11.00
CA ARG A 126 2.85 -15.55 11.44
C ARG A 126 4.17 -14.79 11.30
N VAL A 127 4.08 -13.49 11.07
CA VAL A 127 5.22 -12.56 11.13
C VAL A 127 5.64 -12.38 12.59
N ILE A 128 6.94 -12.44 12.85
CA ILE A 128 7.55 -12.34 14.18
C ILE A 128 8.79 -11.44 14.15
N CYS A 129 9.19 -10.92 15.31
CA CYS A 129 10.46 -10.22 15.44
C CYS A 129 11.61 -11.19 15.77
N VAL A 130 12.85 -10.68 15.75
CA VAL A 130 14.04 -11.46 16.07
C VAL A 130 13.99 -12.02 17.49
N VAL A 131 13.49 -11.26 18.47
CA VAL A 131 13.41 -11.70 19.88
C VAL A 131 12.49 -12.91 20.04
N CYS A 132 11.32 -12.88 19.40
CA CYS A 132 10.40 -14.02 19.31
C CYS A 132 11.09 -15.29 18.77
N ALA A 133 11.95 -15.15 17.77
CA ALA A 133 12.67 -16.27 17.16
C ALA A 133 13.79 -16.83 18.05
N VAL A 134 14.52 -15.98 18.78
CA VAL A 134 15.71 -16.44 19.55
C VAL A 134 15.43 -16.77 21.01
N GLN A 135 14.42 -16.15 21.60
CA GLN A 135 14.12 -16.22 23.05
C GLN A 135 12.64 -16.47 23.36
N GLY A 136 11.73 -16.29 22.40
CA GLY A 136 10.29 -16.50 22.59
C GLY A 136 9.80 -17.92 22.26
N ASP A 137 8.52 -18.03 21.95
CA ASP A 137 7.84 -19.31 21.73
C ASP A 137 8.18 -19.98 20.38
N HIS A 138 8.99 -19.35 19.53
CA HIS A 138 9.30 -19.84 18.18
C HIS A 138 10.70 -20.40 18.02
N ARG A 139 11.44 -20.62 19.11
CA ARG A 139 12.86 -21.02 19.09
C ARG A 139 13.13 -22.33 18.37
N GLU A 140 12.14 -23.22 18.38
CA GLU A 140 12.22 -24.56 17.78
C GLU A 140 11.47 -24.64 16.43
N HIS A 141 10.91 -23.52 15.98
CA HIS A 141 10.15 -23.45 14.74
C HIS A 141 11.06 -23.11 13.55
N GLU A 142 10.59 -23.46 12.35
CA GLU A 142 11.29 -23.12 11.12
C GLU A 142 11.00 -21.65 10.78
N ILE A 143 12.03 -20.82 10.93
CA ILE A 143 11.97 -19.38 10.72
C ILE A 143 12.63 -19.03 9.39
N ILE A 144 11.94 -18.24 8.58
CA ILE A 144 12.40 -17.74 7.28
C ILE A 144 12.18 -16.24 7.17
N THR A 145 12.80 -15.61 6.18
CA THR A 145 12.60 -14.18 5.88
C THR A 145 11.21 -13.91 5.28
N LEU A 146 10.72 -12.67 5.35
CA LEU A 146 9.43 -12.29 4.75
C LEU A 146 9.37 -12.55 3.24
N ARG A 147 10.48 -12.32 2.52
CA ARG A 147 10.58 -12.61 1.09
C ARG A 147 10.43 -14.11 0.81
N GLU A 148 11.13 -14.95 1.56
CA GLU A 148 11.04 -16.40 1.44
C GLU A 148 9.63 -16.88 1.80
N ALA A 149 9.00 -16.30 2.82
CA ALA A 149 7.63 -16.64 3.22
C ALA A 149 6.61 -16.33 2.12
N TYR A 150 6.70 -15.16 1.50
CA TYR A 150 5.85 -14.80 0.35
C TYR A 150 6.04 -15.79 -0.80
N MET A 151 7.29 -16.13 -1.16
CA MET A 151 7.56 -17.08 -2.24
C MET A 151 7.08 -18.49 -1.91
N TRP A 152 7.32 -18.94 -0.68
CA TRP A 152 6.86 -20.23 -0.18
C TRP A 152 5.33 -20.32 -0.23
N GLN A 153 4.62 -19.34 0.32
CA GLN A 153 3.15 -19.33 0.32
C GLN A 153 2.57 -19.23 -1.10
N LYS A 154 3.22 -18.45 -1.99
CA LYS A 154 2.82 -18.35 -3.40
C LYS A 154 3.01 -19.66 -4.17
N SER A 155 4.02 -20.45 -3.80
CA SER A 155 4.29 -21.74 -4.45
C SER A 155 3.36 -22.87 -4.02
N ARG A 156 2.57 -22.68 -2.95
CA ARG A 156 1.60 -23.67 -2.49
C ARG A 156 0.38 -23.67 -3.41
N GLU A 157 -0.05 -24.85 -3.81
CA GLU A 157 -1.31 -25.05 -4.52
C GLU A 157 -2.48 -24.64 -3.63
N GLY A 158 -3.42 -23.87 -4.20
CA GLY A 158 -4.66 -23.51 -3.54
C GLY A 158 -5.67 -24.66 -3.59
N ILE A 159 -6.80 -24.47 -2.92
CA ILE A 159 -7.93 -25.38 -3.00
C ILE A 159 -8.69 -25.09 -4.30
N ASP A 160 -8.80 -26.08 -5.19
CA ASP A 160 -9.71 -26.00 -6.33
C ASP A 160 -11.16 -26.12 -5.84
N LEU A 161 -11.78 -24.97 -5.58
CA LEU A 161 -13.16 -24.91 -5.10
C LEU A 161 -14.15 -25.48 -6.12
N LEU A 162 -13.85 -25.40 -7.42
CA LEU A 162 -14.74 -25.93 -8.46
C LEU A 162 -14.73 -27.46 -8.43
N GLU A 163 -13.55 -28.07 -8.44
CA GLU A 163 -13.38 -29.52 -8.32
C GLU A 163 -14.05 -30.03 -7.03
N ARG A 164 -13.77 -29.39 -5.88
CA ARG A 164 -14.37 -29.77 -4.60
C ARG A 164 -15.89 -29.63 -4.58
N THR A 165 -16.44 -28.60 -5.21
CA THR A 165 -17.90 -28.44 -5.33
C THR A 165 -18.52 -29.55 -6.17
N GLN A 166 -17.87 -29.97 -7.25
CA GLN A 166 -18.31 -31.09 -8.08
C GLN A 166 -18.29 -32.41 -7.30
N GLU A 167 -17.20 -32.71 -6.60
CA GLU A 167 -17.09 -33.90 -5.74
C GLU A 167 -18.19 -33.95 -4.67
N ILE A 168 -18.47 -32.81 -4.03
CA ILE A 168 -19.54 -32.69 -3.04
C ILE A 168 -20.91 -32.93 -3.69
N SER A 169 -21.16 -32.35 -4.86
CA SER A 169 -22.40 -32.57 -5.62
C SER A 169 -22.62 -34.06 -5.92
N ASP A 170 -21.59 -34.76 -6.37
CA ASP A 170 -21.68 -36.18 -6.71
C ASP A 170 -21.86 -37.05 -5.48
N ARG A 171 -21.23 -36.70 -4.35
CA ARG A 171 -21.48 -37.36 -3.05
C ARG A 171 -22.93 -37.21 -2.60
N ILE A 172 -23.52 -36.02 -2.77
CA ILE A 172 -24.95 -35.79 -2.48
C ILE A 172 -25.83 -36.63 -3.40
N LYS A 173 -25.61 -36.60 -4.71
CA LYS A 173 -26.40 -37.40 -5.68
C LYS A 173 -26.35 -38.90 -5.37
N ASN A 174 -25.17 -39.41 -5.04
CA ASN A 174 -24.98 -40.82 -4.72
C ASN A 174 -25.77 -41.23 -3.47
N LYS A 175 -25.78 -40.37 -2.44
CA LYS A 175 -26.55 -40.61 -1.21
C LYS A 175 -28.05 -40.43 -1.41
N TRP A 176 -28.46 -39.51 -2.28
CA TRP A 176 -29.86 -39.24 -2.61
C TRP A 176 -30.60 -40.45 -3.20
N ILE A 177 -29.87 -41.30 -3.95
CA ILE A 177 -30.43 -42.48 -4.61
C ILE A 177 -30.44 -43.71 -3.66
N SER A 178 -29.83 -43.62 -2.47
CA SER A 178 -29.75 -44.73 -1.54
C SER A 178 -31.10 -45.01 -0.86
N PRO A 179 -31.63 -46.24 -0.97
CA PRO A 179 -32.90 -46.61 -0.35
C PRO A 179 -32.81 -46.82 1.18
N ASP A 180 -31.59 -46.86 1.73
CA ASP A 180 -31.33 -47.18 3.14
C ASP A 180 -31.29 -45.93 4.04
N MET A 181 -31.45 -44.74 3.46
CA MET A 181 -31.31 -43.45 4.17
C MET A 181 -32.66 -42.77 4.41
N GLY A 182 -32.92 -42.40 5.66
CA GLY A 182 -34.10 -41.59 6.01
C GLY A 182 -33.95 -40.12 5.60
N VAL A 183 -35.07 -39.40 5.47
CA VAL A 183 -35.09 -37.98 5.06
C VAL A 183 -34.28 -37.09 6.01
N GLU A 184 -34.43 -37.27 7.32
CA GLU A 184 -33.68 -36.50 8.33
C GLU A 184 -32.17 -36.77 8.27
N GLU A 185 -31.78 -38.01 7.95
CA GLU A 185 -30.38 -38.38 7.83
C GLU A 185 -29.75 -37.79 6.55
N LEU A 186 -30.52 -37.77 5.45
CA LEU A 186 -30.11 -37.13 4.21
C LEU A 186 -29.97 -35.61 4.37
N GLU A 187 -30.91 -34.95 5.07
CA GLU A 187 -30.84 -33.52 5.37
C GLU A 187 -29.56 -33.19 6.16
N ARG A 188 -29.27 -33.92 7.25
CA ARG A 188 -28.01 -33.75 8.00
C ARG A 188 -26.79 -33.96 7.11
N PHE A 189 -26.80 -35.00 6.28
CA PHE A 189 -25.68 -35.27 5.38
C PHE A 189 -25.43 -34.14 4.39
N VAL A 190 -26.50 -33.56 3.82
CA VAL A 190 -26.42 -32.42 2.91
C VAL A 190 -25.90 -31.19 3.66
N ASN A 191 -26.39 -30.90 4.86
CA ASN A 191 -25.87 -29.78 5.66
C ASN A 191 -24.37 -29.94 5.95
N ASP A 192 -23.92 -31.14 6.35
CA ASP A 192 -22.51 -31.44 6.55
C ASP A 192 -21.67 -31.24 5.26
N GLN A 193 -22.26 -31.50 4.09
CA GLN A 193 -21.60 -31.27 2.80
C GLN A 193 -21.38 -29.78 2.53
N PHE A 194 -22.37 -28.96 2.80
CA PHE A 194 -22.27 -27.51 2.62
C PHE A 194 -21.38 -26.87 3.69
N ASP A 195 -21.39 -27.38 4.92
CA ASP A 195 -20.47 -26.92 5.97
C ASP A 195 -19.00 -27.18 5.60
N GLU A 196 -18.72 -28.33 5.00
CA GLU A 196 -17.40 -28.64 4.46
C GLU A 196 -17.02 -27.69 3.32
N LEU A 197 -17.92 -27.40 2.38
CA LEU A 197 -17.67 -26.43 1.33
C LEU A 197 -17.37 -25.04 1.91
N HIS A 198 -18.18 -24.57 2.87
CA HIS A 198 -17.94 -23.29 3.54
C HIS A 198 -16.58 -23.25 4.25
N ARG A 199 -16.16 -24.37 4.87
CA ARG A 199 -14.84 -24.49 5.48
C ARG A 199 -13.72 -24.36 4.44
N LEU A 200 -13.85 -25.02 3.29
CA LEU A 200 -12.87 -24.94 2.20
C LEU A 200 -12.78 -23.52 1.62
N VAL A 201 -13.91 -22.85 1.40
CA VAL A 201 -13.95 -21.45 0.95
C VAL A 201 -13.22 -20.53 1.92
N ARG A 202 -13.51 -20.63 3.22
CA ARG A 202 -12.83 -19.82 4.25
C ARG A 202 -11.33 -20.10 4.33
N LEU A 203 -10.91 -21.34 4.14
CA LEU A 203 -9.48 -21.69 4.11
C LEU A 203 -8.77 -21.08 2.92
N GLU A 204 -9.40 -21.09 1.75
CA GLU A 204 -8.84 -20.49 0.55
C GLU A 204 -8.81 -18.96 0.63
N GLU A 205 -9.87 -18.34 1.16
CA GLU A 205 -9.91 -16.92 1.50
C GLU A 205 -8.76 -16.55 2.44
N TRP A 206 -8.60 -17.28 3.55
CA TRP A 206 -7.53 -17.07 4.51
C TRP A 206 -6.15 -17.22 3.86
N ARG A 207 -5.96 -18.22 2.99
CA ARG A 207 -4.70 -18.45 2.28
C ARG A 207 -4.33 -17.26 1.39
N VAL A 208 -5.31 -16.72 0.66
CA VAL A 208 -5.11 -15.57 -0.26
C VAL A 208 -4.87 -14.29 0.52
N LEU A 209 -5.62 -14.03 1.59
CA LEU A 209 -5.40 -12.88 2.47
C LEU A 209 -4.01 -12.94 3.11
N HIS A 210 -3.61 -14.09 3.62
CA HIS A 210 -2.27 -14.29 4.20
C HIS A 210 -1.16 -14.03 3.17
N LEU A 211 -1.37 -14.38 1.91
CA LEU A 211 -0.43 -14.06 0.83
C LEU A 211 -0.33 -12.55 0.57
N VAL A 212 -1.46 -11.83 0.65
CA VAL A 212 -1.49 -10.36 0.53
C VAL A 212 -0.75 -9.73 1.71
N ASP A 213 -1.02 -10.17 2.93
CA ASP A 213 -0.34 -9.68 4.15
C ASP A 213 1.17 -9.90 4.07
N LEU A 214 1.62 -11.07 3.59
CA LEU A 214 3.04 -11.34 3.37
C LEU A 214 3.66 -10.44 2.31
N LYS A 215 2.91 -10.15 1.23
CA LYS A 215 3.37 -9.23 0.19
C LYS A 215 3.51 -7.81 0.72
N GLU A 216 2.53 -7.34 1.48
CA GLU A 216 2.59 -6.04 2.16
C GLU A 216 3.80 -6.00 3.11
N ALA A 217 3.90 -6.96 4.02
CA ALA A 217 4.97 -7.01 5.01
C ALA A 217 6.36 -6.98 4.36
N PHE A 218 6.56 -7.79 3.32
CA PHE A 218 7.81 -7.83 2.57
C PHE A 218 8.13 -6.47 1.89
N LEU A 219 7.15 -5.84 1.22
CA LEU A 219 7.37 -4.56 0.53
C LEU A 219 7.59 -3.41 1.52
N THR A 220 6.85 -3.39 2.63
CA THR A 220 7.01 -2.41 3.71
C THR A 220 8.39 -2.52 4.34
N ALA A 221 8.86 -3.72 4.66
CA ALA A 221 10.21 -3.94 5.19
C ALA A 221 11.29 -3.47 4.20
N GLN A 222 11.13 -3.78 2.90
CA GLN A 222 12.07 -3.32 1.87
C GLN A 222 12.08 -1.79 1.73
N ALA A 223 10.91 -1.14 1.82
CA ALA A 223 10.83 0.32 1.78
C ALA A 223 11.52 0.96 2.99
N ALA A 224 11.31 0.42 4.20
CA ALA A 224 11.95 0.89 5.42
C ALA A 224 13.48 0.78 5.37
N GLU A 225 14.00 -0.33 4.82
CA GLU A 225 15.44 -0.50 4.58
C GLU A 225 15.98 0.58 3.65
N LYS A 226 15.31 0.84 2.52
CA LYS A 226 15.72 1.87 1.56
C LYS A 226 15.64 3.30 2.12
N ILE A 227 14.63 3.61 2.92
CA ILE A 227 14.54 4.90 3.60
C ILE A 227 15.70 5.07 4.58
N SER A 228 16.07 4.01 5.29
CA SER A 228 17.20 4.02 6.23
C SER A 228 18.53 4.21 5.49
N GLU A 229 18.77 3.50 4.38
CA GLU A 229 19.94 3.69 3.52
C GLU A 229 20.06 5.14 3.01
N ILE A 230 18.96 5.71 2.52
CA ILE A 230 18.93 7.10 2.02
C ILE A 230 19.21 8.09 3.16
N SER A 231 18.65 7.83 4.35
CA SER A 231 18.82 8.72 5.51
C SER A 231 20.29 8.79 5.92
N VAL A 232 20.97 7.63 6.00
CA VAL A 232 22.42 7.58 6.30
C VAL A 232 23.24 8.32 5.24
N HIS A 233 22.92 8.15 3.95
CA HIS A 233 23.64 8.88 2.88
C HIS A 233 23.39 10.40 2.96
N THR A 234 22.17 10.81 3.30
CA THR A 234 21.81 12.22 3.44
C THR A 234 22.52 12.86 4.63
N GLU A 235 22.59 12.16 5.77
CA GLU A 235 23.35 12.59 6.95
C GLU A 235 24.84 12.78 6.61
N LYS A 236 25.44 11.82 5.90
CA LYS A 236 26.83 11.95 5.46
C LYS A 236 27.07 13.16 4.55
N LEU A 237 26.18 13.40 3.58
CA LEU A 237 26.28 14.58 2.72
C LEU A 237 26.11 15.88 3.51
N GLN A 238 25.24 15.89 4.51
CA GLN A 238 25.04 17.03 5.40
C GLN A 238 26.32 17.32 6.20
N GLU A 239 26.96 16.30 6.77
CA GLU A 239 28.24 16.42 7.48
C GLU A 239 29.36 16.96 6.56
N GLU A 240 29.45 16.47 5.33
CA GLU A 240 30.42 16.97 4.33
C GLU A 240 30.15 18.44 3.98
N MET A 241 28.89 18.83 3.80
CA MET A 241 28.50 20.22 3.52
C MET A 241 28.80 21.15 4.70
N ASP A 242 28.53 20.71 5.93
CA ASP A 242 28.84 21.47 7.15
C ASP A 242 30.35 21.62 7.32
N SER A 243 31.13 20.58 7.04
CA SER A 243 32.60 20.63 7.04
C SER A 243 33.14 21.62 6.01
N ILE A 244 32.62 21.63 4.78
CA ILE A 244 33.03 22.57 3.74
C ILE A 244 32.66 24.00 4.15
N THR A 245 31.46 24.20 4.69
CA THR A 245 30.97 25.51 5.16
C THR A 245 31.85 26.06 6.29
N GLN A 246 32.25 25.22 7.24
CA GLN A 246 33.20 25.58 8.29
C GLN A 246 34.57 25.96 7.70
N GLN A 247 35.11 25.15 6.77
CA GLN A 247 36.39 25.43 6.12
C GLN A 247 36.39 26.75 5.35
N LEU A 248 35.30 27.09 4.65
CA LEU A 248 35.15 28.37 3.97
C LEU A 248 35.09 29.54 4.95
N SER A 249 34.36 29.38 6.06
CA SER A 249 34.27 30.40 7.11
C SER A 249 35.62 30.67 7.77
N ASP A 250 36.40 29.61 8.02
CA ASP A 250 37.76 29.72 8.58
C ASP A 250 38.70 30.47 7.62
N LEU A 251 38.62 30.19 6.31
CA LEU A 251 39.41 30.87 5.29
C LEU A 251 39.05 32.36 5.17
N ASP A 252 37.75 32.70 5.17
CA ASP A 252 37.27 34.09 5.12
C ASP A 252 37.71 34.90 6.35
N GLN A 253 37.71 34.28 7.55
CA GLN A 253 38.18 34.92 8.78
C GLN A 253 39.69 35.20 8.72
N MET A 254 40.48 34.26 8.18
CA MET A 254 41.92 34.44 7.98
C MET A 254 42.24 35.56 6.97
N GLU A 255 41.44 35.74 5.92
CA GLU A 255 41.57 36.88 4.99
C GLU A 255 41.23 38.22 5.66
N GLN A 256 40.19 38.27 6.50
CA GLN A 256 39.74 39.50 7.18
C GLN A 256 40.66 39.96 8.32
N ASP A 257 41.34 39.05 9.01
CA ASP A 257 42.27 39.36 10.11
C ASP A 257 43.66 39.85 9.62
N GLY A 258 43.86 40.00 8.31
CA GLY A 258 45.02 40.69 7.74
C GLY A 258 46.36 39.93 7.84
N VAL A 259 46.33 38.63 8.15
CA VAL A 259 47.52 37.78 8.16
C VAL A 259 47.64 37.09 6.80
N ALA A 260 48.29 37.75 5.85
CA ALA A 260 48.69 37.11 4.60
C ALA A 260 49.50 35.84 4.91
N PRO A 261 49.21 34.68 4.30
CA PRO A 261 50.03 33.49 4.49
C PRO A 261 51.44 33.82 3.99
N MET A 262 52.43 33.69 4.88
CA MET A 262 53.84 34.00 4.63
C MET A 262 54.47 33.13 3.51
N SER A 263 53.69 32.25 2.85
CA SER A 263 54.13 31.39 1.74
C SER A 263 53.64 31.80 0.35
N LEU A 264 52.87 32.89 0.17
CA LEU A 264 52.46 33.37 -1.17
C LEU A 264 53.22 34.61 -1.66
N ALA A 265 54.18 35.11 -0.88
CA ALA A 265 54.98 36.28 -1.24
C ALA A 265 55.74 36.19 -2.59
N PRO A 266 56.15 35.01 -3.12
CA PRO A 266 56.82 34.98 -4.43
C PRO A 266 55.88 35.11 -5.64
N LEU A 267 54.56 34.90 -5.50
CA LEU A 267 53.65 34.82 -6.65
C LEU A 267 52.97 36.15 -7.03
N LEU A 268 53.05 37.17 -6.17
CA LEU A 268 52.47 38.49 -6.42
C LEU A 268 53.48 39.52 -6.97
N ALA A 269 54.74 39.12 -7.20
CA ALA A 269 55.81 40.01 -7.65
C ALA A 269 56.09 39.97 -9.18
N THR A 270 55.28 39.26 -9.97
CA THR A 270 55.41 39.26 -11.43
C THR A 270 54.11 39.72 -12.07
N GLY A 271 54.12 40.95 -12.58
CA GLY A 271 53.05 41.48 -13.43
C GLY A 271 52.87 40.65 -14.73
N PRO A 272 51.72 40.80 -15.40
CA PRO A 272 51.35 39.95 -16.52
C PRO A 272 52.24 40.21 -17.75
N ALA A 273 52.88 39.16 -18.26
CA ALA A 273 53.48 39.15 -19.59
C ALA A 273 52.41 38.83 -20.65
N PRO A 274 52.50 39.37 -21.88
CA PRO A 274 51.48 39.18 -22.90
C PRO A 274 51.46 37.71 -23.36
N ALA A 275 50.25 37.24 -23.70
CA ALA A 275 49.98 35.88 -24.16
C ALA A 275 50.75 35.54 -25.45
N PRO A 276 51.41 34.37 -25.54
CA PRO A 276 51.74 33.78 -26.82
C PRO A 276 50.53 33.01 -27.36
N GLU A 277 50.34 33.12 -28.67
CA GLU A 277 49.29 32.48 -29.46
C GLU A 277 49.21 30.97 -29.26
N ALA A 278 47.98 30.48 -29.41
CA ALA A 278 47.58 29.09 -29.25
C ALA A 278 48.34 28.12 -30.17
N LEU A 279 48.84 27.03 -29.58
CA LEU A 279 48.95 25.73 -30.25
C LEU A 279 48.16 24.71 -29.42
N LEU A 280 46.96 24.42 -29.91
CA LEU A 280 46.10 23.35 -29.43
C LEU A 280 46.73 22.00 -29.80
N GLU A 281 47.31 21.30 -28.82
CA GLU A 281 47.55 19.86 -28.94
C GLU A 281 46.28 19.09 -28.50
N PRO A 282 45.85 18.03 -29.22
CA PRO A 282 44.55 17.39 -28.98
C PRO A 282 44.52 16.58 -27.69
N ARG A 283 43.54 16.85 -26.84
CA ARG A 283 43.22 16.04 -25.66
C ARG A 283 42.65 14.68 -26.12
N PRO A 284 43.11 13.53 -25.59
CA PRO A 284 42.56 12.23 -25.98
C PRO A 284 41.07 12.16 -25.60
N LEU A 285 40.22 11.88 -26.59
CA LEU A 285 38.82 11.55 -26.38
C LEU A 285 38.77 10.21 -25.64
N ILE A 286 38.16 10.19 -24.46
CA ILE A 286 37.75 8.95 -23.79
C ILE A 286 36.54 8.43 -24.58
N PRO A 287 36.63 7.32 -25.34
CA PRO A 287 35.47 6.68 -25.93
C PRO A 287 34.86 5.81 -24.84
N ASP A 288 33.64 6.10 -24.36
CA ASP A 288 32.69 5.06 -23.84
C ASP A 288 31.41 5.59 -23.17
N LEU A 289 31.04 6.87 -23.33
CA LEU A 289 29.72 7.35 -22.86
C LEU A 289 28.60 7.30 -23.90
N ARG A 290 28.87 6.84 -25.14
CA ARG A 290 27.85 6.76 -26.20
C ARG A 290 27.22 5.38 -26.42
N LEU A 291 27.78 4.29 -25.88
CA LEU A 291 27.20 2.96 -26.11
C LEU A 291 25.98 2.65 -25.21
N ARG A 292 25.88 3.25 -24.00
CA ARG A 292 24.78 2.97 -23.07
C ARG A 292 23.45 3.64 -23.46
N ALA A 293 23.53 4.79 -24.15
CA ALA A 293 22.35 5.52 -24.62
C ALA A 293 21.81 5.02 -25.97
N ALA A 294 22.57 4.20 -26.70
CA ALA A 294 22.13 3.62 -27.98
C ALA A 294 21.38 2.28 -27.81
N ASN A 295 21.69 1.50 -26.76
CA ASN A 295 20.95 0.25 -26.49
C ASN A 295 19.57 0.49 -25.86
N GLN A 296 19.39 1.53 -25.04
CA GLN A 296 18.07 1.84 -24.46
C GLN A 296 17.04 2.38 -25.47
N ARG A 297 17.46 2.77 -26.68
CA ARG A 297 16.54 3.23 -27.73
C ARG A 297 16.16 2.14 -28.74
N ARG A 298 16.87 1.01 -28.79
CA ARG A 298 16.49 -0.10 -29.70
C ARG A 298 15.45 -1.04 -29.10
N ASP A 299 15.38 -1.15 -27.77
CA ASP A 299 14.41 -2.02 -27.12
C ASP A 299 13.01 -1.38 -26.96
N ALA A 300 12.85 -0.10 -27.34
CA ALA A 300 11.60 0.65 -27.20
C ALA A 300 10.81 0.84 -28.52
N GLU A 301 11.38 0.45 -29.68
CA GLU A 301 10.75 0.64 -31.00
C GLU A 301 10.25 -0.66 -31.67
N ASP A 302 10.03 -1.74 -30.90
CA ASP A 302 9.58 -3.03 -31.46
C ASP A 302 8.34 -3.63 -30.75
N ALA A 303 7.40 -2.79 -30.31
CA ALA A 303 6.11 -3.26 -29.79
C ALA A 303 4.96 -2.27 -30.01
N SER A 304 4.78 -1.79 -31.23
CA SER A 304 3.48 -1.26 -31.68
C SER A 304 3.36 -1.33 -33.21
N GLY A 305 2.67 -2.35 -33.70
CA GLY A 305 2.29 -2.51 -35.10
C GLY A 305 1.03 -3.36 -35.18
N ASP A 306 -0.05 -2.73 -35.61
CA ASP A 306 -1.43 -3.23 -35.71
C ASP A 306 -1.58 -4.55 -36.50
N GLU A 307 -2.50 -5.40 -36.04
CA GLU A 307 -3.25 -6.30 -36.93
C GLU A 307 -4.75 -6.15 -36.65
N GLU A 308 -5.42 -5.33 -37.46
CA GLU A 308 -6.86 -5.47 -37.69
C GLU A 308 -7.12 -5.78 -39.17
N ARG A 309 -7.73 -6.96 -39.38
CA ARG A 309 -8.81 -7.25 -40.34
C ARG A 309 -8.46 -7.47 -41.82
N GLY A 310 -8.65 -8.73 -42.25
CA GLY A 310 -8.83 -9.13 -43.65
C GLY A 310 -9.84 -10.28 -43.77
N ASP A 311 -11.09 -9.94 -44.06
CA ASP A 311 -12.18 -10.85 -44.44
C ASP A 311 -12.11 -11.10 -45.95
N ALA A 312 -12.13 -12.37 -46.38
CA ALA A 312 -12.36 -12.74 -47.77
C ALA A 312 -12.97 -14.15 -47.88
N HIS A 313 -14.27 -14.12 -48.18
CA HIS A 313 -15.16 -15.23 -48.51
C HIS A 313 -14.92 -15.73 -49.95
N ILE A 314 -14.73 -17.03 -50.19
CA ILE A 314 -15.02 -17.70 -51.47
C ILE A 314 -15.60 -19.11 -51.19
N GLY A 315 -16.76 -19.41 -51.76
CA GLY A 315 -17.53 -20.64 -51.53
C GLY A 315 -17.47 -21.71 -52.63
N HIS A 316 -18.19 -22.81 -52.34
CA HIS A 316 -18.83 -23.85 -53.18
C HIS A 316 -17.96 -24.85 -53.99
N THR A 317 -17.87 -26.12 -53.56
CA THR A 317 -18.60 -27.38 -53.97
C THR A 317 -18.02 -28.06 -55.22
N PRO A 318 -18.16 -29.39 -55.40
CA PRO A 318 -19.44 -30.10 -55.63
C PRO A 318 -19.87 -31.00 -54.47
#